data_AF-A0A353T5Y0-F1
#
_entry.id   AF-A0A353T5Y0-F1
#
_cell.length_a   1.000
_cell.length_b   1.000
_cell.length_c   1.000
_cell.angle_alpha   90.00
_cell.angle_beta   90.00
_cell.angle_gamma   90.00
#
_symmetry.space_group_name_H-M   'P 1'
#
loop_
_entity.id
_entity.type
_entity.pdbx_description
1 polymer ?
#
loop_
_entity_poly.entity_id
_entity_poly.type
_entity_poly.pdbx_seq_one_letter_code
_entity_poly.pdbx_strand_id
1 'polypeptide(L)'
;YFWGMSVLTDLWKGLGWNSIIYFAAISSVDEQLYEAAEIDGAGRFTRMWHITIATILPTIVLLFVFNIGGLLNANFDQIMMLTNQMTNPLLRSHADVLDTYVYRVGLRESRYSFGAAAGLFKSAVNILLLLAANKIAGKISGTSVL
;
A
#
# COMPACT_ATOMS: atom_id res chain seq x y z
N TYR A 1 15.02 -12.55 -9.89
CA TYR A 1 15.25 -11.10 -9.66
C TYR A 1 14.05 -10.20 -10.00
N PHE A 2 13.12 -10.62 -10.87
CA PHE A 2 11.94 -9.81 -11.27
C PHE A 2 11.17 -9.15 -10.12
N TRP A 3 10.81 -9.90 -9.08
CA TRP A 3 10.06 -9.39 -7.94
C TRP A 3 10.82 -8.33 -7.12
N GLY A 4 12.13 -8.52 -6.91
CA GLY A 4 12.95 -7.53 -6.20
C GLY A 4 13.02 -6.20 -6.95
N MET A 5 13.21 -6.24 -8.27
CA MET A 5 13.18 -5.04 -9.11
C MET A 5 11.80 -4.38 -9.12
N SER A 6 10.73 -5.18 -9.19
CA SER A 6 9.35 -4.68 -9.19
C SER A 6 9.02 -3.96 -7.88
N VAL A 7 9.37 -4.55 -6.74
CA VAL A 7 9.19 -3.94 -5.41
C VAL A 7 10.02 -2.66 -5.28
N LEU A 8 11.30 -2.67 -5.68
CA LEU A 8 12.14 -1.49 -5.58
C LEU A 8 11.63 -0.32 -6.44
N THR A 9 11.20 -0.60 -7.66
CA THR A 9 10.68 0.43 -8.58
C THR A 9 9.30 0.94 -8.14
N ASP A 10 8.48 0.09 -7.53
CA ASP A 10 7.21 0.50 -6.93
C ASP A 10 7.41 1.38 -5.70
N LEU A 11 8.32 0.98 -4.81
CA LEU A 11 8.74 1.81 -3.67
C LEU A 11 9.26 3.16 -4.16
N TRP A 12 10.18 3.18 -5.12
CA TRP A 12 10.71 4.43 -5.69
C TRP A 12 9.60 5.36 -6.21
N LYS A 13 8.62 4.80 -6.93
CA LYS A 13 7.47 5.55 -7.45
C LYS A 13 6.60 6.15 -6.33
N GLY A 14 6.34 5.39 -5.27
CA GLY A 14 5.44 5.80 -4.18
C GLY A 14 6.08 6.61 -3.06
N LEU A 15 7.40 6.48 -2.86
CA LEU A 15 8.12 7.06 -1.73
C LEU A 15 7.95 8.57 -1.62
N GLY A 16 7.99 9.30 -2.74
CA GLY A 16 7.86 10.76 -2.73
C GLY A 16 6.53 11.23 -2.12
N TRP A 17 5.41 10.71 -2.64
CA TRP A 17 4.08 11.09 -2.17
C TRP A 17 3.82 10.67 -0.72
N ASN A 18 4.16 9.43 -0.38
CA ASN A 18 3.96 8.92 0.99
C ASN A 18 4.80 9.72 2.01
N SER A 19 6.03 10.10 1.66
CA SER A 19 6.90 10.87 2.54
C SER A 19 6.31 12.25 2.86
N ILE A 20 5.70 12.93 1.88
CA ILE A 20 5.07 14.25 2.10
C ILE A 20 3.99 14.17 3.18
N ILE A 21 3.14 13.14 3.12
CA ILE A 21 2.05 12.96 4.11
C ILE A 21 2.63 12.69 5.50
N TYR A 22 3.63 11.81 5.59
CA TYR A 22 4.28 11.53 6.87
C TYR A 22 5.00 12.76 7.44
N PHE A 23 5.70 13.54 6.61
CA PHE A 23 6.33 14.78 7.05
C PHE A 23 5.30 15.78 7.57
N ALA A 24 4.19 15.98 6.85
CA ALA A 24 3.12 16.88 7.29
C ALA A 24 2.56 16.49 8.66
N ALA A 25 2.36 15.18 8.90
CA ALA A 25 1.87 14.68 10.19
C ALA A 25 2.92 14.82 11.31
N ILE A 26 4.21 14.66 11.01
CA ILE A 26 5.29 14.86 11.99
C ILE A 26 5.41 16.35 12.34
N SER A 27 5.27 17.24 11.35
CA SER A 27 5.29 18.69 11.56
C SER A 27 4.14 19.22 12.41
N SER A 28 3.08 18.44 12.63
CA SER A 28 1.99 18.83 13.54
C SER A 28 2.18 18.34 14.97
N VAL A 29 3.28 17.63 15.29
CA VAL A 29 3.57 17.17 16.65
C VAL A 29 4.05 18.35 17.51
N ASP A 30 3.50 18.47 18.72
CA ASP A 30 3.85 19.52 19.68
C ASP A 30 5.33 19.40 20.12
N GLU A 31 6.09 20.48 19.96
CA GLU A 31 7.50 20.56 20.34
C GLU A 31 7.70 20.37 21.86
N GLN A 32 6.72 20.75 22.68
CA GLN A 32 6.78 20.61 24.14
C GLN A 32 6.95 19.15 24.59
N LEU A 33 6.40 18.19 23.82
CA LEU A 33 6.58 16.77 24.11
C LEU A 33 8.04 16.34 23.94
N TYR A 34 8.75 16.89 22.96
CA TYR A 34 10.16 16.58 22.71
C TYR A 34 11.08 17.22 23.74
N GLU A 35 10.78 18.46 24.16
CA GLU A 35 11.54 19.18 25.18
C GLU A 35 11.39 18.50 26.55
N ALA A 36 10.16 18.16 26.95
CA ALA A 36 9.90 17.45 28.20
C ALA A 36 10.65 16.11 28.25
N ALA A 37 10.59 15.33 27.16
CA ALA A 37 11.31 14.06 27.09
C ALA A 37 12.83 14.23 27.09
N GLU A 38 13.35 15.34 26.58
CA GLU A 38 14.79 15.64 26.65
C GLU A 38 15.23 15.98 28.08
N ILE A 39 14.40 16.71 28.83
CA ILE A 39 14.61 16.97 30.27
C ILE A 39 14.63 15.64 31.06
N ASP A 40 13.75 14.70 30.69
CA ASP A 40 13.70 13.34 31.27
C ASP A 40 14.85 12.42 30.78
N GLY A 41 15.76 12.92 29.95
CA GLY A 41 16.93 12.16 29.46
C GLY A 41 16.63 11.16 28.33
N ALA A 42 15.50 11.30 27.63
CA ALA A 42 15.13 10.40 26.54
C ALA A 42 16.03 10.58 25.29
N GLY A 43 16.69 9.50 24.89
CA GLY A 43 17.49 9.46 23.66
C GLY A 43 16.66 9.61 22.37
N ARG A 44 17.33 9.85 21.24
CA ARG A 44 16.69 10.08 19.92
C ARG A 44 15.73 8.96 19.50
N PHE A 45 16.10 7.70 19.71
CA PHE A 45 15.25 6.56 19.36
C PHE A 45 14.02 6.46 20.26
N THR A 46 14.17 6.74 21.56
CA THR A 46 13.04 6.75 22.50
C THR A 46 12.00 7.80 22.10
N ARG A 47 12.45 9.01 21.78
CA ARG A 47 11.59 10.10 21.28
C ARG A 47 10.91 9.73 19.96
N MET A 48 11.62 9.08 19.05
CA MET A 48 11.05 8.61 17.78
C MET A 48 9.90 7.61 17.98
N TRP A 49 10.09 6.57 18.81
CA TRP A 49 9.08 5.54 19.02
C TRP A 49 7.91 5.99 19.89
N HIS A 50 8.19 6.68 21.00
CA HIS A 50 7.17 6.97 22.02
C HIS A 50 6.50 8.34 21.85
N ILE A 51 7.09 9.26 21.07
CA ILE A 51 6.50 10.58 20.79
C ILE A 51 6.09 10.64 19.33
N THR A 52 7.06 10.59 18.41
CA THR A 52 6.78 10.80 16.98
C THR A 52 5.78 9.75 16.46
N ILE A 53 6.16 8.47 16.51
CA ILE A 53 5.37 7.37 15.94
C ILE A 53 4.04 7.22 16.69
N ALA A 54 4.03 7.34 18.01
CA ALA A 54 2.81 7.28 18.81
C ALA A 54 1.81 8.39 18.43
N THR A 55 2.30 9.61 18.20
CA THR A 55 1.45 10.76 17.85
C THR A 55 0.90 10.65 16.43
N ILE A 56 1.72 10.25 15.46
CA ILE A 56 1.30 10.10 14.06
C ILE A 56 0.65 8.74 13.76
N LEU A 57 0.46 7.88 14.77
CA LEU A 57 -0.13 6.55 14.62
C LEU A 57 -1.48 6.58 13.88
N PRO A 58 -2.41 7.53 14.14
CA PRO A 58 -3.66 7.62 13.40
C PRO A 58 -3.44 7.83 11.89
N THR A 59 -2.45 8.65 11.52
CA THR A 59 -2.08 8.88 10.10
C THR A 59 -1.48 7.61 9.48
N ILE A 60 -0.59 6.91 10.19
CA ILE A 60 -0.02 5.63 9.72
C ILE A 60 -1.14 4.62 9.46
N VAL A 61 -2.07 4.49 10.41
CA VAL A 61 -3.20 3.55 10.33
C VAL A 61 -4.13 3.92 9.16
N LEU A 62 -4.45 5.20 8.99
CA LEU A 62 -5.24 5.70 7.86
C LEU A 62 -4.60 5.32 6.51
N LEU A 63 -3.32 5.64 6.33
CA LEU A 63 -2.61 5.32 5.10
C LEU A 63 -2.48 3.81 4.87
N PHE A 64 -2.32 3.03 5.95
CA PHE A 64 -2.28 1.57 5.88
C PHE A 64 -3.60 0.98 5.38
N VAL A 65 -4.75 1.44 5.91
CA VAL A 65 -6.08 1.00 5.46
C VAL A 65 -6.29 1.32 3.98
N PHE A 66 -5.92 2.53 3.54
CA PHE A 66 -6.02 2.91 2.13
C PHE A 66 -5.14 2.06 1.22
N ASN A 67 -3.92 1.72 1.65
CA ASN A 67 -3.04 0.85 0.87
C ASN A 67 -3.57 -0.59 0.77
N ILE A 68 -4.24 -1.13 1.81
CA ILE A 68 -4.83 -2.48 1.77
C ILE A 68 -5.90 -2.62 0.68
N GLY A 69 -6.72 -1.59 0.47
CA GLY A 69 -7.72 -1.60 -0.60
C GLY A 69 -7.12 -1.78 -2.00
N GLY A 70 -5.84 -1.42 -2.17
CA GLY A 70 -5.07 -1.60 -3.40
C GLY A 70 -4.26 -2.90 -3.49
N LEU A 71 -4.23 -3.73 -2.46
CA LEU A 71 -3.24 -4.83 -2.32
C LEU A 71 -3.35 -5.88 -3.43
N LEU A 72 -4.56 -6.20 -3.90
CA LEU A 72 -4.73 -7.13 -5.02
C LEU A 72 -4.48 -6.49 -6.39
N ASN A 73 -4.29 -5.17 -6.47
CA ASN A 73 -3.85 -4.52 -7.70
C ASN A 73 -2.34 -4.70 -7.82
N ALA A 74 -1.92 -5.68 -8.62
CA ALA A 74 -0.53 -6.10 -8.71
C ALA A 74 0.33 -5.13 -9.57
N ASN A 75 0.06 -3.82 -9.50
CA ASN A 75 0.68 -2.81 -10.35
C ASN A 75 0.69 -3.22 -11.83
N PHE A 76 -0.50 -3.57 -12.35
CA PHE A 76 -0.69 -4.07 -13.71
C PHE A 76 0.12 -3.31 -14.77
N ASP A 77 0.08 -1.98 -14.75
CA ASP A 77 0.80 -1.13 -15.70
C ASP A 77 2.32 -1.31 -15.62
N GLN A 78 2.87 -1.42 -14.40
CA GLN A 78 4.28 -1.65 -14.17
C GLN A 78 4.69 -3.04 -14.67
N ILE A 79 3.92 -4.08 -14.36
CA ILE A 79 4.16 -5.42 -14.87
C ILE A 79 4.12 -5.43 -16.40
N MET A 80 3.16 -4.72 -16.99
CA MET A 80 3.03 -4.64 -18.43
C MET A 80 4.21 -3.92 -19.06
N MET A 81 4.70 -2.84 -18.45
CA MET A 81 5.89 -2.14 -18.91
C MET A 81 7.15 -3.02 -18.80
N LEU A 82 7.39 -3.63 -17.64
CA LEU A 82 8.58 -4.47 -17.40
C LEU A 82 8.64 -5.71 -18.30
N THR A 83 7.49 -6.24 -18.71
CA THR A 83 7.40 -7.44 -19.56
C THR A 83 7.30 -7.13 -21.06
N ASN A 84 7.38 -5.85 -21.46
CA ASN A 84 7.07 -5.41 -22.83
C ASN A 84 5.71 -5.96 -23.30
N GLN A 85 4.65 -5.67 -22.54
CA GLN A 85 3.28 -6.11 -22.78
C GLN A 85 3.11 -7.65 -22.83
N MET A 86 3.73 -8.37 -21.88
CA MET A 86 3.76 -9.84 -21.83
C MET A 86 4.43 -10.52 -23.05
N THR A 87 5.20 -9.78 -23.84
CA THR A 87 5.89 -10.33 -25.02
C THR A 87 7.20 -11.00 -24.64
N ASN A 88 7.85 -10.58 -23.53
CA ASN A 88 9.08 -11.21 -23.05
C ASN A 88 8.78 -12.57 -22.39
N PRO A 89 9.16 -13.71 -23.00
CA PRO A 89 8.82 -15.03 -22.48
C PRO A 89 9.56 -15.38 -21.19
N LEU A 90 10.75 -14.81 -20.96
CA LEU A 90 11.55 -15.06 -19.75
C LEU A 90 10.93 -14.42 -18.50
N LEU A 91 10.26 -13.28 -18.67
CA LEU A 91 9.62 -12.56 -17.57
C LEU A 91 8.16 -12.95 -17.39
N ARG A 92 7.49 -13.40 -18.46
CA ARG A 92 6.06 -13.74 -18.46
C ARG A 92 5.70 -14.81 -17.44
N SER A 93 6.51 -15.85 -17.26
CA SER A 93 6.26 -16.92 -16.28
C SER A 93 6.23 -16.41 -14.84
N HIS A 94 6.96 -15.34 -14.55
CA HIS A 94 7.03 -14.72 -13.23
C HIS A 94 6.03 -13.57 -13.06
N ALA A 95 5.66 -12.93 -14.16
CA ALA A 95 4.76 -11.78 -14.19
C ALA A 95 3.28 -12.15 -14.32
N ASP A 96 2.94 -13.43 -14.49
CA ASP A 96 1.55 -13.86 -14.66
C ASP A 96 0.80 -13.82 -13.32
N VAL A 97 0.10 -12.72 -13.11
CA VAL A 97 -0.73 -12.45 -11.94
C VAL A 97 -2.20 -12.38 -12.35
N LEU A 98 -3.10 -12.31 -11.37
CA LEU A 98 -4.54 -12.25 -11.61
C LEU A 98 -4.91 -11.15 -12.62
N ASP A 99 -4.34 -9.95 -12.50
CA ASP A 99 -4.62 -8.82 -13.39
C ASP A 99 -4.20 -9.07 -14.84
N THR A 100 -3.00 -9.62 -15.05
CA THR A 100 -2.51 -9.93 -16.39
C THR A 100 -3.24 -11.10 -17.01
N TYR A 101 -3.70 -12.05 -16.19
CA TYR A 101 -4.53 -13.16 -16.61
C TYR A 101 -5.92 -12.69 -17.05
N VAL A 102 -6.59 -11.88 -16.21
CA VAL A 102 -7.90 -11.29 -16.51
C VAL A 102 -7.83 -10.42 -17.76
N TYR A 103 -6.77 -9.62 -17.92
CA TYR A 103 -6.53 -8.85 -19.15
C TYR A 103 -6.38 -9.75 -20.39
N ARG A 104 -5.58 -10.83 -20.30
CA ARG A 104 -5.35 -11.74 -21.43
C ARG A 104 -6.64 -12.44 -21.85
N VAL A 105 -7.34 -13.07 -20.91
CA VAL A 105 -8.56 -13.83 -21.22
C VAL A 105 -9.71 -12.89 -21.57
N GLY A 106 -9.88 -11.80 -20.83
CA GLY A 106 -10.96 -10.84 -21.01
C GLY A 106 -10.85 -10.04 -22.30
N LEU A 107 -9.67 -9.49 -22.60
CA LEU A 107 -9.47 -8.59 -23.73
C LEU A 107 -8.78 -9.24 -24.93
N ARG A 108 -7.66 -9.95 -24.74
CA ARG A 108 -6.93 -10.56 -25.88
C ARG A 108 -7.67 -11.74 -26.49
N GLU A 109 -8.29 -12.58 -25.67
CA GLU A 109 -9.08 -13.73 -26.14
C GLU A 109 -10.57 -13.38 -26.36
N SER A 110 -10.95 -12.11 -26.20
CA SER A 110 -12.33 -11.61 -26.38
C SER A 110 -13.38 -12.26 -25.47
N ARG A 111 -12.98 -12.85 -24.32
CA ARG A 111 -13.90 -13.45 -23.34
C ARG A 111 -14.33 -12.42 -22.30
N TYR A 112 -14.99 -11.35 -22.75
CA TYR A 112 -15.34 -10.19 -21.92
C TYR A 112 -16.16 -10.55 -20.68
N SER A 113 -17.14 -11.46 -20.80
CA SER A 113 -17.98 -11.91 -19.66
C SER A 113 -17.14 -12.55 -18.55
N PHE A 114 -16.13 -13.35 -18.92
CA PHE A 114 -15.23 -13.97 -17.96
C PHE A 114 -14.32 -12.92 -17.30
N GLY A 115 -13.77 -11.99 -18.09
CA GLY A 115 -12.96 -10.89 -17.59
C GLY A 115 -13.73 -10.00 -16.59
N ALA A 116 -14.98 -9.66 -16.91
CA ALA A 116 -15.85 -8.89 -16.03
C ALA A 116 -16.18 -9.63 -14.73
N ALA A 117 -16.50 -10.93 -14.80
CA ALA A 117 -16.78 -11.75 -13.62
C ALA A 117 -15.56 -11.87 -12.69
N ALA A 118 -14.37 -12.09 -13.25
CA ALA A 118 -13.13 -12.13 -12.48
C ALA A 118 -12.78 -10.77 -11.86
N GLY A 119 -13.00 -9.68 -12.58
CA GLY A 119 -12.88 -8.31 -12.05
C GLY A 119 -13.82 -8.05 -10.88
N LEU A 120 -15.10 -8.43 -11.01
CA LEU A 120 -16.09 -8.29 -9.95
C LEU A 120 -15.72 -9.11 -8.71
N PHE A 121 -15.28 -10.35 -8.90
CA PHE A 121 -14.78 -11.19 -7.80
C PHE A 121 -13.61 -10.52 -7.08
N LYS A 122 -12.63 -10.01 -7.83
CA LYS A 122 -11.49 -9.27 -7.26
C LYS A 122 -11.96 -8.05 -6.45
N SER A 123 -12.89 -7.26 -6.98
CA SER A 123 -13.45 -6.09 -6.28
C SER A 123 -14.13 -6.49 -4.97
N ALA A 124 -14.89 -7.59 -4.96
CA ALA A 124 -15.51 -8.10 -3.74
C ALA A 124 -14.46 -8.47 -2.67
N VAL A 125 -13.38 -9.16 -3.07
CA VAL A 125 -12.29 -9.49 -2.14
C VAL A 125 -11.58 -8.24 -1.62
N ASN A 126 -11.32 -7.24 -2.47
CA ASN A 126 -10.74 -5.96 -2.04
C ASN A 126 -11.62 -5.23 -1.01
N ILE A 127 -12.94 -5.22 -1.20
CA ILE A 127 -13.87 -4.63 -0.23
C ILE A 127 -13.82 -5.39 1.10
N LEU A 128 -13.81 -6.72 1.08
CA LEU A 128 -13.69 -7.53 2.29
C LEU A 128 -12.38 -7.25 3.05
N LEU A 129 -11.26 -7.14 2.34
CA LEU A 129 -9.96 -6.80 2.91
C LEU A 129 -9.97 -5.39 3.52
N LEU A 130 -10.55 -4.42 2.81
CA LEU A 130 -10.66 -3.04 3.29
C LEU A 130 -11.49 -2.96 4.57
N LEU A 131 -12.65 -3.62 4.61
CA LEU A 131 -13.51 -3.65 5.80
C LEU A 131 -12.83 -4.34 6.98
N ALA A 132 -12.11 -5.45 6.73
CA ALA A 132 -11.34 -6.14 7.75
C ALA A 132 -10.21 -5.24 8.30
N ALA A 133 -9.48 -4.56 7.42
CA ALA A 133 -8.43 -3.61 7.79
C ALA A 133 -8.99 -2.45 8.62
N ASN A 134 -10.10 -1.84 8.19
CA ASN A 134 -10.76 -0.77 8.93
C ASN A 134 -11.21 -1.22 10.32
N LYS A 135 -11.77 -2.43 10.43
CA LYS A 135 -12.19 -2.97 11.73
C LYS A 135 -11.02 -3.20 12.68
N ILE A 136 -9.88 -3.68 12.16
CA ILE A 136 -8.65 -3.86 12.94
C ILE A 136 -8.08 -2.49 13.35
N ALA A 137 -8.03 -1.54 12.41
CA ALA A 137 -7.61 -0.17 12.64
C ALA A 137 -8.40 0.51 13.76
N GLY A 138 -9.74 0.45 13.71
CA GLY A 138 -10.61 1.04 14.73
C GLY A 138 -10.41 0.44 16.12
N LYS A 139 -9.99 -0.83 16.22
CA LYS A 139 -9.66 -1.46 17.50
C LYS A 139 -8.32 -1.00 18.08
N ILE A 140 -7.37 -0.62 17.23
CA ILE A 140 -6.01 -0.21 17.63
C ILE A 140 -5.93 1.29 17.90
N SER A 141 -6.53 2.14 17.05
CA SER A 141 -6.44 3.60 17.19
C SER A 141 -7.62 4.24 17.95
N GLY A 142 -8.65 3.47 18.30
CA GLY A 142 -9.87 3.98 18.94
C GLY A 142 -10.76 4.83 18.03
N THR A 143 -10.43 4.94 16.74
CA THR A 143 -11.16 5.73 15.74
C THR A 143 -11.42 4.87 14.51
N SER A 144 -12.70 4.62 14.19
CA SER A 144 -13.06 3.99 12.91
C SER A 144 -12.89 5.02 11.79
N VAL A 145 -12.17 4.67 10.74
CA VAL A 145 -11.88 5.57 9.60
C VAL A 145 -13.05 5.61 8.62
N LEU A 146 -13.81 4.52 8.54
CA LEU A 146 -15.13 4.41 7.91
C LEU A 146 -16.21 4.26 8.98
#